data_AF-A0A1V6A7L9-F1
#
_entry.id   AF-A0A1V6A7L9-F1
#
_cell.length_a   1.000
_cell.length_b   1.000
_cell.length_c   1.000
_cell.angle_alpha   90.00
_cell.angle_beta   90.00
_cell.angle_gamma   90.00
#
_symmetry.space_group_name_H-M   'P 1'
#
loop_
_entity.id
_entity.type
_entity.pdbx_description
1 polymer ?
#
loop_
_entity_poly.entity_id
_entity_poly.type
_entity_poly.pdbx_seq_one_letter_code
_entity_poly.pdbx_strand_id
1 'polypeptide(L)'
;MLPGPGLARNITLLVGGTAGAQGLVILSAPIITRLYDPGHFGLLAAYTALFSIFGVIDTLRYELAIPLPEEDKSAANLVAICIISNAFYTILTSVIIYLYKTEIALFMKLPELADYLWLLPLGILLSGTNKTFSYWAIRKKSFKVVASTRIKQSIATGFIQVLAYKLQGLGLLLGQACSHAVGMFQLGKTFFSARGL
;
A
#
# COMPACT_ATOMS: atom_id res chain seq x y z
N MET A 1 -19.29 -14.43 23.03
CA MET A 1 -18.18 -15.40 22.90
C MET A 1 -16.88 -14.61 22.90
N LEU A 2 -16.13 -14.61 24.02
CA LEU A 2 -14.86 -13.88 24.10
C LEU A 2 -13.78 -14.63 23.28
N PRO A 3 -12.98 -13.94 22.46
CA PRO A 3 -11.89 -14.57 21.71
C PRO A 3 -10.88 -15.19 22.69
N GLY A 4 -10.41 -16.42 22.41
CA GLY A 4 -9.41 -17.09 23.26
C GLY A 4 -8.12 -16.26 23.41
N PRO A 5 -7.31 -16.51 24.46
CA PRO A 5 -6.18 -15.64 24.84
C PRO A 5 -5.15 -15.41 23.72
N GLY A 6 -4.95 -16.39 22.83
CA GLY A 6 -4.09 -16.24 21.64
C GLY A 6 -4.71 -15.37 20.52
N LEU A 7 -6.03 -15.43 20.32
CA LEU A 7 -6.74 -14.64 19.31
C LEU A 7 -6.81 -13.17 19.73
N ALA A 8 -7.13 -12.90 21.00
CA ALA A 8 -7.12 -11.55 21.56
C ALA A 8 -5.74 -10.88 21.39
N ARG A 9 -4.65 -11.59 21.70
CA ARG A 9 -3.28 -11.09 21.50
C ARG A 9 -2.98 -10.73 20.04
N ASN A 10 -3.38 -11.57 19.08
CA ASN A 10 -3.12 -11.32 17.66
C ASN A 10 -3.91 -10.13 17.12
N ILE A 11 -5.17 -10.00 17.53
CA ILE A 11 -6.01 -8.84 17.20
C ILE A 11 -5.40 -7.57 17.79
N THR A 12 -5.02 -7.58 19.06
CA THR A 12 -4.39 -6.43 19.73
C THR A 12 -3.09 -6.02 19.06
N LEU A 13 -2.26 -6.98 18.62
CA LEU A 13 -1.04 -6.67 17.87
C LEU A 13 -1.34 -5.98 16.52
N LEU A 14 -2.35 -6.46 15.80
CA LEU A 14 -2.69 -5.94 14.49
C LEU A 14 -3.37 -4.56 14.59
N VAL A 15 -4.32 -4.41 15.51
CA VAL A 15 -4.99 -3.15 15.80
C VAL A 15 -4.01 -2.15 16.39
N GLY A 16 -3.21 -2.54 17.39
CA GLY A 16 -2.21 -1.68 18.02
C GLY A 16 -1.13 -1.21 17.04
N GLY A 17 -0.66 -2.09 16.15
CA GLY A 17 0.26 -1.71 15.08
C GLY A 17 -0.34 -0.71 14.09
N THR A 18 -1.63 -0.85 13.79
CA THR A 18 -2.35 0.08 12.90
C THR A 18 -2.61 1.43 13.57
N ALA A 19 -3.05 1.41 14.83
CA ALA A 19 -3.27 2.60 15.63
C ALA A 19 -1.96 3.38 15.83
N GLY A 20 -0.86 2.69 16.15
CA GLY A 20 0.46 3.31 16.25
C GLY A 20 0.94 3.91 14.92
N ALA A 21 0.73 3.20 13.81
CA ALA A 21 1.05 3.69 12.48
C ALA A 21 0.25 4.96 12.09
N GLN A 22 -1.05 5.01 12.40
CA GLN A 22 -1.88 6.19 12.18
C GLN A 22 -1.54 7.33 13.14
N GLY A 23 -1.25 7.02 14.40
CA GLY A 23 -0.78 8.01 15.38
C GLY A 23 0.48 8.73 14.89
N LEU A 24 1.41 8.00 14.27
CA LEU A 24 2.60 8.61 13.66
C LEU A 24 2.25 9.60 12.53
N VAL A 25 1.26 9.28 11.70
CA VAL A 25 0.79 10.18 10.63
C VAL A 25 0.21 11.46 11.22
N ILE A 26 -0.61 11.34 12.27
CA ILE A 26 -1.21 12.49 12.96
C ILE A 26 -0.12 13.36 13.61
N LEU A 27 0.87 12.75 14.26
CA LEU A 27 1.99 13.46 14.87
C LEU A 27 2.90 14.14 13.84
N SER A 28 3.00 13.57 12.65
CA SER A 28 3.79 14.14 11.54
C SER A 28 3.04 15.27 10.83
N ALA A 29 1.70 15.31 10.92
CA ALA A 29 0.86 16.30 10.27
C ALA A 29 1.31 17.77 10.50
N PRO A 30 1.56 18.26 11.74
CA PRO A 30 1.97 19.66 11.95
C PRO A 30 3.33 20.02 11.32
N ILE A 31 4.22 19.05 11.16
CA ILE A 31 5.51 19.25 10.49
C ILE A 31 5.30 19.32 8.99
N ILE A 32 4.53 18.37 8.44
CA ILE A 32 4.24 18.28 7.01
C ILE A 32 3.44 19.51 6.55
N THR A 33 2.42 19.95 7.29
CA THR A 33 1.60 21.12 6.93
C THR A 33 2.35 22.45 6.98
N ARG A 34 3.48 22.53 7.69
CA ARG A 34 4.38 23.69 7.63
C ARG A 34 5.33 23.65 6.44
N LEU A 35 5.68 22.46 5.94
CA LEU A 35 6.63 22.27 4.84
C LEU A 35 5.97 22.37 3.46
N TYR A 36 4.67 22.06 3.36
CA TYR A 36 3.94 21.98 2.09
C TYR A 36 2.81 23.01 2.03
N ASP A 37 2.63 23.59 0.83
CA ASP A 37 1.52 24.50 0.55
C ASP A 37 0.15 23.78 0.58
N PRO A 38 -0.92 24.43 1.07
CA PRO A 38 -2.29 23.90 1.05
C PRO A 38 -2.72 23.32 -0.31
N GLY A 39 -2.28 23.90 -1.43
CA GLY A 39 -2.61 23.42 -2.78
C GLY A 39 -2.16 21.98 -3.05
N HIS A 40 -1.02 21.56 -2.49
CA HIS A 40 -0.49 20.21 -2.69
C HIS A 40 -1.28 19.12 -1.94
N PHE A 41 -2.00 19.49 -0.89
CA PHE A 41 -2.89 18.54 -0.21
C PHE A 41 -4.12 18.19 -1.06
N GLY A 42 -4.58 19.11 -1.91
CA GLY A 42 -5.62 18.84 -2.91
C GLY A 42 -5.16 17.80 -3.95
N LEU A 43 -3.93 17.93 -4.44
CA LEU A 43 -3.28 16.96 -5.33
C LEU A 43 -3.18 15.58 -4.67
N LEU A 44 -2.71 15.53 -3.42
CA LEU A 44 -2.61 14.29 -2.64
C LEU A 44 -3.97 13.63 -2.45
N ALA A 45 -5.01 14.41 -2.13
CA ALA A 45 -6.36 13.90 -1.94
C ALA A 45 -6.95 13.32 -3.23
N ALA A 46 -6.82 14.03 -4.34
CA ALA A 46 -7.26 13.56 -5.66
C ALA A 46 -6.54 12.28 -6.08
N TYR A 47 -5.21 12.26 -5.94
CA TYR A 47 -4.41 11.06 -6.19
C TYR A 47 -4.85 9.89 -5.31
N THR A 48 -5.05 10.11 -4.01
CA THR A 48 -5.45 9.07 -3.06
C THR A 48 -6.82 8.51 -3.39
N ALA A 49 -7.75 9.35 -3.84
CA ALA A 49 -9.09 8.93 -4.28
C ALA A 49 -9.00 8.02 -5.50
N LEU A 50 -8.26 8.44 -6.54
CA LEU A 50 -8.03 7.62 -7.74
C LEU A 50 -7.36 6.30 -7.36
N PHE A 51 -6.28 6.38 -6.59
CA PHE A 51 -5.57 5.21 -6.09
C PHE A 51 -6.47 4.25 -5.31
N SER A 52 -7.40 4.76 -4.49
CA SER A 52 -8.34 3.91 -3.73
C SER A 52 -9.35 3.21 -4.64
N ILE A 53 -9.79 3.86 -5.71
CA ILE A 53 -10.71 3.25 -6.68
C ILE A 53 -9.97 2.16 -7.46
N PHE A 54 -8.85 2.50 -8.10
CA PHE A 54 -8.10 1.54 -8.91
C PHE A 54 -7.47 0.44 -8.07
N GLY A 55 -6.96 0.79 -6.89
CA GLY A 55 -6.29 -0.12 -5.98
C GLY A 55 -7.21 -1.16 -5.36
N VAL A 56 -8.54 -1.10 -5.47
CA VAL A 56 -9.41 -2.19 -4.96
C VAL A 56 -9.43 -3.40 -5.88
N ILE A 57 -9.14 -3.20 -7.17
CA ILE A 57 -9.27 -4.22 -8.23
C ILE A 57 -7.88 -4.81 -8.59
N ASP A 58 -6.82 -4.28 -8.01
CA ASP A 58 -5.42 -4.60 -8.34
C ASP A 58 -5.13 -6.10 -8.36
N THR A 59 -5.54 -6.84 -7.33
CA THR A 59 -5.36 -8.29 -7.24
C THR A 59 -6.64 -9.08 -7.56
N LEU A 60 -7.65 -8.45 -8.15
CA LEU A 60 -8.99 -9.00 -8.40
C LEU A 60 -9.66 -9.59 -7.13
N ARG A 61 -9.22 -9.14 -5.95
CA ARG A 61 -9.62 -9.66 -4.63
C ARG A 61 -9.25 -11.13 -4.38
N TYR A 62 -8.39 -11.74 -5.22
CA TYR A 62 -7.91 -13.10 -5.00
C TYR A 62 -7.05 -13.23 -3.73
N GLU A 63 -6.50 -12.13 -3.21
CA GLU A 63 -5.74 -12.11 -1.97
C GLU A 63 -6.57 -12.56 -0.76
N LEU A 64 -7.89 -12.33 -0.80
CA LEU A 64 -8.83 -12.80 0.23
C LEU A 64 -8.93 -14.33 0.28
N ALA A 65 -8.62 -15.01 -0.83
CA ALA A 65 -8.66 -16.45 -0.90
C ALA A 65 -7.38 -17.12 -0.38
N ILE A 66 -6.26 -16.40 -0.25
CA ILE A 66 -4.96 -16.97 0.21
C ILE A 66 -5.05 -17.75 1.54
N PRO A 67 -5.84 -17.30 2.54
CA PRO A 67 -5.97 -18.03 3.80
C PRO A 67 -6.84 -19.29 3.74
N LEU A 68 -7.64 -19.49 2.68
CA LEU A 68 -8.67 -20.54 2.62
C LEU A 68 -8.12 -21.97 2.39
N PRO A 69 -7.15 -22.23 1.48
CA PRO A 69 -6.69 -23.58 1.23
C PRO A 69 -6.02 -24.21 2.45
N GLU A 70 -6.17 -25.51 2.67
CA GLU A 70 -5.43 -26.20 3.74
C GLU A 70 -3.96 -26.39 3.36
N GLU A 71 -3.69 -26.71 2.10
CA GLU A 71 -2.35 -26.95 1.58
C GLU A 71 -1.59 -25.67 1.25
N ASP A 72 -0.30 -25.64 1.61
CA ASP A 72 0.60 -24.52 1.31
C ASP A 72 0.88 -24.36 -0.19
N LYS A 73 0.87 -25.45 -0.97
CA LYS A 73 1.04 -25.40 -2.43
C LYS A 73 -0.10 -24.64 -3.09
N SER A 74 -1.34 -24.95 -2.72
CA SER A 74 -2.54 -24.28 -3.23
C SER A 74 -2.56 -22.80 -2.85
N ALA A 75 -2.17 -22.46 -1.62
CA ALA A 75 -2.04 -21.06 -1.21
C ALA A 75 -0.93 -20.31 -1.98
N ALA A 76 0.19 -20.97 -2.29
CA ALA A 76 1.27 -20.37 -3.08
C ALA A 76 0.84 -20.14 -4.54
N ASN A 77 0.02 -21.03 -5.11
CA ASN A 77 -0.57 -20.82 -6.43
C ASN A 77 -1.50 -19.60 -6.44
N LEU A 78 -2.29 -19.38 -5.38
CA LEU A 78 -3.09 -18.16 -5.24
C LEU A 78 -2.23 -16.90 -5.16
N VAL A 79 -1.09 -16.94 -4.46
CA VAL A 79 -0.12 -15.83 -4.45
C VAL A 79 0.37 -15.54 -5.88
N ALA A 80 0.72 -16.58 -6.66
CA ALA A 80 1.13 -16.39 -8.06
C ALA A 80 0.01 -15.76 -8.91
N ILE A 81 -1.24 -16.21 -8.75
CA ILE A 81 -2.42 -15.64 -9.43
C ILE A 81 -2.59 -14.16 -9.05
N CYS A 82 -2.43 -13.80 -7.77
CA CYS A 82 -2.52 -12.41 -7.33
C CYS A 82 -1.44 -11.54 -7.97
N ILE A 83 -0.19 -12.01 -8.04
CA ILE A 83 0.91 -11.26 -8.64
C ILE A 83 0.71 -11.09 -10.16
N ILE A 84 0.30 -12.15 -10.86
CA ILE A 84 0.03 -12.09 -12.30
C ILE A 84 -1.15 -11.15 -12.60
N SER A 85 -2.24 -11.29 -11.84
CA SER A 85 -3.41 -10.42 -11.93
C SER A 85 -3.04 -8.95 -11.70
N ASN A 86 -2.23 -8.68 -10.67
CA ASN A 86 -1.74 -7.34 -10.33
C ASN A 86 -0.84 -6.75 -11.42
N ALA A 87 0.05 -7.56 -12.00
CA ALA A 87 0.87 -7.13 -13.13
C ALA A 87 0.01 -6.77 -14.35
N PHE A 88 -0.96 -7.63 -14.70
CA PHE A 88 -1.88 -7.39 -15.81
C PHE A 88 -2.72 -6.13 -15.59
N TYR A 89 -3.29 -5.97 -14.39
CA TYR A 89 -4.10 -4.80 -14.04
C TYR A 89 -3.26 -3.52 -14.00
N THR A 90 -2.01 -3.60 -13.56
CA THR A 90 -1.08 -2.47 -13.61
C THR A 90 -0.82 -2.04 -15.05
N ILE A 91 -0.59 -2.99 -15.97
CA ILE A 91 -0.39 -2.68 -17.40
C ILE A 91 -1.64 -2.01 -17.97
N LEU A 92 -2.83 -2.56 -17.70
CA LEU A 92 -4.08 -1.98 -18.16
C LEU A 92 -4.28 -0.56 -17.63
N THR A 93 -4.06 -0.35 -16.33
CA THR A 93 -4.16 0.98 -15.71
C THR A 93 -3.11 1.93 -16.27
N SER A 94 -1.89 1.46 -16.54
CA SER A 94 -0.83 2.27 -17.16
C SER A 94 -1.23 2.76 -18.55
N VAL A 95 -1.83 1.90 -19.38
CA VAL A 95 -2.34 2.28 -20.71
C VAL A 95 -3.46 3.31 -20.60
N ILE A 96 -4.42 3.09 -19.69
CA ILE A 96 -5.53 4.04 -19.47
C ILE A 96 -4.98 5.41 -19.04
N ILE A 97 -4.07 5.43 -18.08
CA ILE A 97 -3.47 6.68 -17.60
C ILE A 97 -2.68 7.38 -18.71
N TYR A 98 -1.91 6.64 -19.50
CA TYR A 98 -1.13 7.22 -20.60
C TYR A 98 -2.02 7.92 -21.63
N LEU A 99 -3.16 7.30 -21.98
CA LEU A 99 -4.10 7.85 -22.96
C LEU A 99 -4.97 8.98 -22.41
N TYR A 100 -5.38 8.91 -21.15
CA TYR A 100 -6.39 9.81 -20.57
C TYR A 100 -5.87 10.74 -19.48
N LYS A 101 -4.55 10.85 -19.25
CA LYS A 101 -3.98 11.69 -18.17
C LYS A 101 -4.51 13.14 -18.17
N THR A 102 -4.65 13.74 -19.35
CA THR A 102 -5.11 15.14 -19.49
C THR A 102 -6.59 15.27 -19.19
N GLU A 103 -7.42 14.36 -19.69
CA GLU A 103 -8.87 14.32 -19.45
C GLU A 103 -9.17 14.10 -17.96
N ILE A 104 -8.43 13.20 -17.31
CA ILE A 104 -8.56 12.93 -15.88
C ILE A 104 -8.18 14.17 -15.06
N ALA A 105 -7.08 14.85 -15.42
CA ALA A 105 -6.64 16.07 -14.74
C ALA A 105 -7.64 17.22 -14.89
N LEU A 106 -8.22 17.38 -16.09
CA LEU A 106 -9.27 18.38 -16.36
C LEU A 106 -10.57 18.07 -15.60
N PHE A 107 -10.99 16.80 -15.57
CA PHE A 107 -12.17 16.37 -14.81
C PHE A 107 -12.01 16.65 -13.30
N MET A 108 -10.81 16.42 -12.76
CA MET A 108 -10.47 16.72 -11.38
C MET A 108 -10.27 18.22 -11.11
N LYS A 109 -10.28 19.08 -12.14
CA LYS A 109 -9.96 20.52 -12.08
C LYS A 109 -8.56 20.80 -11.51
N LEU A 110 -7.64 19.85 -11.65
CA LEU A 110 -6.25 19.96 -11.21
C LEU A 110 -5.33 19.63 -12.41
N PRO A 111 -4.95 20.61 -13.24
CA PRO A 111 -4.11 20.36 -14.41
C PRO A 111 -2.72 19.82 -14.03
N GLU A 112 -2.18 20.24 -12.89
CA GLU A 112 -0.91 19.74 -12.36
C GLU A 112 -0.93 18.22 -12.14
N LEU A 113 -2.09 17.61 -11.86
CA LEU A 113 -2.23 16.18 -11.60
C LEU A 113 -1.74 15.31 -12.76
N ALA A 114 -1.83 15.80 -13.99
CA ALA A 114 -1.41 15.06 -15.18
C ALA A 114 0.06 14.60 -15.11
N ASP A 115 0.93 15.40 -14.50
CA ASP A 115 2.36 15.11 -14.35
C ASP A 115 2.68 14.11 -13.23
N TYR A 116 1.67 13.76 -12.42
CA TYR A 116 1.80 12.84 -11.28
C TYR A 116 1.10 11.50 -11.51
N LEU A 117 0.16 11.43 -12.45
CA LEU A 117 -0.63 10.22 -12.70
C LEU A 117 0.23 9.02 -13.12
N TRP A 118 1.42 9.23 -13.68
CA TRP A 118 2.35 8.13 -14.00
C TRP A 118 2.80 7.34 -12.77
N LEU A 119 2.72 7.93 -11.57
CA LEU A 119 3.04 7.25 -10.32
C LEU A 119 1.96 6.26 -9.88
N LEU A 120 0.72 6.44 -10.37
CA LEU A 120 -0.44 5.65 -9.95
C LEU A 120 -0.30 4.16 -10.33
N PRO A 121 0.05 3.77 -11.57
CA PRO A 121 0.32 2.37 -11.92
C PRO A 121 1.42 1.75 -11.07
N LEU A 122 2.50 2.49 -10.81
CA LEU A 122 3.61 2.02 -9.98
C LEU A 122 3.15 1.77 -8.53
N GLY A 123 2.37 2.70 -7.97
CA GLY A 123 1.78 2.54 -6.66
C GLY A 123 0.88 1.32 -6.57
N ILE A 124 0.06 1.07 -7.59
CA ILE A 124 -0.86 -0.08 -7.66
C ILE A 124 -0.06 -1.39 -7.61
N LEU A 125 0.99 -1.49 -8.43
CA LEU A 125 1.85 -2.67 -8.45
C LEU A 125 2.45 -3.00 -7.08
N LEU A 126 3.01 -1.97 -6.42
CA LEU A 126 3.62 -2.11 -5.10
C LEU A 126 2.58 -2.45 -4.03
N SER A 127 1.41 -1.81 -4.08
CA SER A 127 0.32 -2.02 -3.13
C SER A 127 -0.29 -3.41 -3.24
N GLY A 128 -0.64 -3.87 -4.45
CA GLY A 128 -1.20 -5.20 -4.68
C GLY A 128 -0.23 -6.31 -4.26
N THR A 129 1.06 -6.13 -4.51
CA THR A 129 2.11 -7.05 -4.05
C THR A 129 2.20 -7.06 -2.52
N ASN A 130 2.20 -5.88 -1.89
CA ASN A 130 2.21 -5.75 -0.44
C ASN A 130 0.98 -6.38 0.23
N LYS A 131 -0.22 -6.24 -0.37
CA LYS A 131 -1.44 -6.93 0.10
C LYS A 131 -1.28 -8.44 0.00
N THR A 132 -0.86 -8.95 -1.15
CA THR A 132 -0.66 -10.39 -1.38
C THR A 132 0.24 -11.01 -0.32
N PHE A 133 1.40 -10.40 -0.04
CA PHE A 133 2.30 -10.87 1.01
C PHE A 133 1.76 -10.64 2.43
N SER A 134 0.97 -9.60 2.65
CA SER A 134 0.29 -9.39 3.94
C SER A 134 -0.68 -10.54 4.23
N TYR A 135 -1.50 -10.95 3.26
CA TYR A 135 -2.43 -12.08 3.39
C TYR A 135 -1.70 -13.41 3.58
N TRP A 136 -0.56 -13.60 2.91
CA TRP A 136 0.31 -14.75 3.17
C TRP A 136 0.86 -14.77 4.61
N ALA A 137 1.35 -13.63 5.11
CA ALA A 137 1.85 -13.53 6.48
C ALA A 137 0.74 -13.76 7.52
N ILE A 138 -0.49 -13.31 7.24
CA ILE A 138 -1.68 -13.58 8.06
C ILE A 138 -1.98 -15.08 8.09
N ARG A 139 -1.95 -15.77 6.93
CA ARG A 139 -2.09 -17.23 6.84
C ARG A 139 -1.06 -17.94 7.74
N LYS A 140 0.21 -17.52 7.68
CA LYS A 140 1.29 -18.07 8.52
C LYS A 140 1.27 -17.54 9.97
N LYS A 141 0.20 -16.90 10.41
CA LYS A 141 0.02 -16.33 11.77
C LYS A 141 1.14 -15.38 12.19
N SER A 142 1.84 -14.79 11.24
CA SER A 142 2.98 -13.88 11.45
C SER A 142 2.52 -12.45 11.74
N PHE A 143 1.56 -12.28 12.64
CA PHE A 143 0.91 -11.00 12.95
C PHE A 143 1.89 -9.92 13.46
N LYS A 144 2.93 -10.33 14.19
CA LYS A 144 3.99 -9.42 14.65
C LYS A 144 4.75 -8.78 13.48
N VAL A 145 5.01 -9.54 12.42
CA VAL A 145 5.70 -9.05 11.21
C VAL A 145 4.78 -8.07 10.48
N VAL A 146 3.50 -8.40 10.33
CA VAL A 146 2.50 -7.50 9.71
C VAL A 146 2.40 -6.18 10.47
N ALA A 147 2.29 -6.23 11.80
CA ALA A 147 2.21 -5.05 12.65
C ALA A 147 3.48 -4.18 12.57
N SER A 148 4.67 -4.80 12.64
CA SER A 148 5.94 -4.08 12.51
C SER A 148 6.10 -3.45 11.12
N THR A 149 5.61 -4.12 10.08
CA THR A 149 5.62 -3.60 8.71
C THR A 149 4.79 -2.32 8.61
N ARG A 150 3.57 -2.30 9.15
CA ARG A 150 2.71 -1.08 9.14
C ARG A 150 3.39 0.11 9.81
N ILE A 151 4.05 -0.11 10.95
CA ILE A 151 4.79 0.95 11.65
C ILE A 151 5.96 1.46 10.79
N LYS A 152 6.76 0.55 10.22
CA LYS A 152 7.88 0.91 9.35
C LYS A 152 7.44 1.64 8.09
N GLN A 153 6.29 1.27 7.52
CA GLN A 153 5.69 1.98 6.40
C GLN A 153 5.36 3.42 6.78
N SER A 154 4.66 3.65 7.90
CA SER A 154 4.37 5.02 8.36
C SER A 154 5.63 5.84 8.62
N ILE A 155 6.66 5.26 9.24
CA ILE A 155 7.94 5.94 9.47
C ILE A 155 8.61 6.29 8.15
N ALA A 156 8.67 5.34 7.22
CA ALA A 156 9.25 5.55 5.90
C ALA A 156 8.50 6.64 5.13
N THR A 157 7.16 6.64 5.17
CA THR A 157 6.33 7.69 4.56
C THR A 157 6.70 9.05 5.13
N GLY A 158 6.66 9.22 6.46
CA GLY A 158 6.99 10.50 7.09
C GLY A 158 8.41 10.96 6.79
N PHE A 159 9.38 10.05 6.84
CA PHE A 159 10.78 10.35 6.55
C PHE A 159 10.99 10.79 5.09
N ILE A 160 10.40 10.07 4.13
CA ILE A 160 10.49 10.43 2.70
C ILE A 160 9.76 11.74 2.44
N GLN A 161 8.60 11.97 3.04
CA GLN A 161 7.86 13.23 2.90
C GLN A 161 8.63 14.42 3.46
N VAL A 162 9.37 14.26 4.56
CA VAL A 162 10.23 15.33 5.09
C VAL A 162 11.47 15.52 4.22
N LEU A 163 12.12 14.44 3.77
CA LEU A 163 13.35 14.53 2.97
C LEU A 163 13.08 15.10 1.56
N ALA A 164 11.96 14.71 0.97
CA ALA A 164 11.52 15.12 -0.36
C ALA A 164 10.71 16.42 -0.37
N TYR A 165 10.73 17.22 0.71
CA TYR A 165 9.94 18.46 0.80
C TYR A 165 10.20 19.44 -0.36
N LYS A 166 11.44 19.48 -0.86
CA LYS A 166 11.82 20.32 -2.00
C LYS A 166 11.15 19.92 -3.32
N LEU A 167 10.65 18.68 -3.41
CA LEU A 167 9.92 18.17 -4.56
C LEU A 167 8.41 18.47 -4.48
N GLN A 168 7.95 19.23 -3.49
CA GLN A 168 6.56 19.68 -3.35
C GLN A 168 5.56 18.50 -3.45
N GLY A 169 4.51 18.59 -4.27
CA GLY A 169 3.52 17.52 -4.46
C GLY A 169 4.13 16.14 -4.77
N LEU A 170 5.29 16.08 -5.45
CA LEU A 170 5.96 14.81 -5.77
C LEU A 170 6.47 14.14 -4.49
N GLY A 171 6.98 14.91 -3.52
CA GLY A 171 7.49 14.38 -2.26
C GLY A 171 6.42 13.69 -1.43
N LEU A 172 5.21 14.26 -1.40
CA LEU A 172 4.05 13.67 -0.72
C LEU A 172 3.65 12.33 -1.33
N LEU A 173 3.60 12.29 -2.67
CA LEU A 173 3.17 11.12 -3.45
C LEU A 173 4.21 10.01 -3.48
N LEU A 174 5.49 10.35 -3.61
CA LEU A 174 6.60 9.42 -3.52
C LEU A 174 6.70 8.79 -2.14
N GLY A 175 6.44 9.55 -1.07
CA GLY A 175 6.37 9.00 0.28
C GLY A 175 5.35 7.87 0.41
N GLN A 176 4.15 8.07 -0.16
CA GLN A 176 3.11 7.04 -0.18
C GLN A 176 3.52 5.83 -1.03
N ALA A 177 3.98 6.05 -2.27
CA ALA A 177 4.37 4.96 -3.17
C ALA A 177 5.52 4.11 -2.60
N CYS A 178 6.57 4.75 -2.08
CA CYS A 178 7.73 4.07 -1.50
C CYS A 178 7.39 3.30 -0.23
N SER A 179 6.38 3.71 0.53
CA SER A 179 5.93 2.96 1.71
C SER A 179 5.45 1.55 1.35
N HIS A 180 4.78 1.39 0.20
CA HIS A 180 4.34 0.09 -0.28
C HIS A 180 5.52 -0.80 -0.68
N ALA A 181 6.59 -0.22 -1.22
CA ALA A 181 7.83 -0.95 -1.51
C ALA A 181 8.49 -1.50 -0.22
N VAL A 182 8.58 -0.69 0.84
CA VAL A 182 9.12 -1.13 2.14
C VAL A 182 8.35 -2.34 2.67
N GLY A 183 7.02 -2.31 2.56
CA GLY A 183 6.17 -3.42 2.99
C GLY A 183 6.36 -4.68 2.15
N MET A 184 6.45 -4.52 0.82
CA MET A 184 6.77 -5.61 -0.10
C MET A 184 8.06 -6.34 0.28
N PHE A 185 9.16 -5.62 0.52
CA PHE A 185 10.44 -6.25 0.89
C PHE A 185 10.41 -6.93 2.26
N GLN A 186 9.77 -6.29 3.25
CA GLN A 186 9.70 -6.81 4.61
C GLN A 186 8.85 -8.09 4.68
N LEU A 187 7.70 -8.12 4.01
CA LEU A 187 6.78 -9.26 4.00
C LEU A 187 7.18 -10.34 2.99
N GLY A 188 7.83 -9.95 1.88
CA GLY A 188 8.39 -10.90 0.91
C GLY A 188 9.41 -11.83 1.56
N LYS A 189 10.22 -11.35 2.52
CA LYS A 189 11.12 -12.20 3.31
C LYS A 189 10.39 -13.33 4.06
N THR A 190 9.18 -13.08 4.54
CA THR A 190 8.36 -14.11 5.20
C THR A 190 7.86 -15.17 4.21
N PHE A 191 7.58 -14.77 2.96
CA PHE A 191 7.25 -15.73 1.90
C PHE A 191 8.44 -16.60 1.52
N PHE A 192 9.62 -16.00 1.26
CA PHE A 192 10.83 -16.74 0.87
C PHE A 192 11.36 -17.63 2.01
N SER A 193 11.31 -17.18 3.26
CA SER A 193 11.71 -17.98 4.42
C SER A 193 10.81 -19.20 4.66
N ALA A 194 9.54 -19.15 4.23
CA ALA A 194 8.60 -20.27 4.39
C ALA A 194 8.71 -21.32 3.27
N ARG A 195 9.39 -21.00 2.17
CA ARG A 195 9.59 -21.89 1.01
C ARG A 195 10.93 -22.65 1.07
N GLY A 196 11.78 -22.32 2.06
CA GLY A 196 13.12 -22.88 2.26
C GLY A 196 13.22 -23.99 3.32
N LEU A 197 12.13 -24.72 3.58
CA LEU A 197 12.12 -25.99 4.31
C LEU A 197 11.53 -27.08 3.41
#